data_AF-A0AAX2M846-F1
#
_entry.id   AF-A0AAX2M846-F1
#
_cell.length_a   1.000
_cell.length_b   1.000
_cell.length_c   1.000
_cell.angle_alpha   90.00
_cell.angle_beta   90.00
_cell.angle_gamma   90.00
#
_symmetry.space_group_name_H-M   'P 1'
#
loop_
_entity.id
_entity.type
_entity.pdbx_description
1 polymer ?
#
loop_
_entity_poly.entity_id
_entity_poly.type
_entity_poly.pdbx_seq_one_letter_code
_entity_poly.pdbx_strand_id
1 'polypeptide(L)'
;MSGAEMVSAKLTHKSKTDPHVVKLKVFWKTTKKWAESDIADFQASVPAIVEILRNEQYWDKDGSIHQSKFTCEDFAIRVLAQYAASKGLPVKLTTGTRTYRNMEIYKPDEHDRYVNDMWGFAQMAMLTYGAPDMQRIGVNTVKVDSAEALKPGDILALAHDAKGRSTGGTAHHIQVVSSTSAEKIGIYQGNSNNTIHRPITWIYRAVGKNIADPQQSAYGGLPVEMGVYTKAKAGWDYSNLKTGNTEKDFLKYFDLVRWNFMEFNK
;
A
#
# COMPACT_ATOMS: atom_id res chain seq x y z
N MET A 1 -19.52 20.50 2.34
CA MET A 1 -19.77 20.66 0.89
C MET A 1 -18.41 20.76 0.22
N SER A 2 -17.94 19.69 -0.40
CA SER A 2 -16.62 19.61 -1.04
C SER A 2 -16.67 20.22 -2.44
N GLY A 3 -15.84 21.24 -2.68
CA GLY A 3 -15.61 21.77 -4.02
C GLY A 3 -14.99 20.70 -4.89
N ALA A 4 -15.68 20.31 -5.96
CA ALA A 4 -15.09 19.52 -7.03
C ALA A 4 -13.97 20.35 -7.66
N GLU A 5 -12.73 19.89 -7.59
CA GLU A 5 -11.68 20.41 -8.48
C GLU A 5 -12.11 20.10 -9.91
N MET A 6 -12.57 21.15 -10.61
CA MET A 6 -12.76 21.09 -12.05
C MET A 6 -11.39 20.87 -12.68
N VAL A 7 -11.24 19.73 -13.35
CA VAL A 7 -10.12 19.52 -14.27
C VAL A 7 -10.29 20.49 -15.43
N SER A 8 -9.65 21.66 -15.36
CA SER A 8 -9.57 22.58 -16.49
C SER A 8 -8.44 22.12 -17.42
N ALA A 9 -8.77 21.41 -18.48
CA ALA A 9 -7.89 21.35 -19.63
C ALA A 9 -8.02 22.69 -20.39
N LYS A 10 -6.90 23.34 -20.72
CA LYS A 10 -6.93 24.43 -21.71
C LYS A 10 -7.49 23.83 -23.00
N LEU A 11 -8.75 24.15 -23.32
CA LEU A 11 -9.34 23.73 -24.58
C LEU A 11 -8.51 24.33 -25.70
N THR A 12 -7.98 23.46 -26.55
CA THR A 12 -7.31 23.90 -27.76
C THR A 12 -8.35 24.57 -28.66
N HIS A 13 -8.08 25.79 -29.12
CA HIS A 13 -8.99 26.49 -30.03
C HIS A 13 -9.31 25.61 -31.25
N LYS A 14 -10.57 25.57 -31.69
CA LYS A 14 -11.04 24.67 -32.77
C LYS A 14 -10.24 24.79 -34.07
N SER A 15 -9.58 25.92 -34.30
CA SER A 15 -8.73 26.17 -35.47
C SER A 15 -7.32 25.57 -35.36
N LYS A 16 -6.91 25.06 -34.19
CA LYS A 16 -5.59 24.45 -33.99
C LYS A 16 -5.70 22.95 -34.27
N THR A 17 -5.28 22.57 -35.47
CA THR A 17 -5.32 21.18 -35.96
C THR A 17 -4.07 20.37 -35.62
N ASP A 18 -3.07 21.01 -35.00
CA ASP A 18 -1.87 20.32 -34.55
C ASP A 18 -2.23 19.27 -33.50
N PRO A 19 -1.79 18.01 -33.65
CA PRO A 19 -2.08 16.97 -32.68
C PRO A 19 -1.51 17.35 -31.31
N HIS A 20 -2.34 17.29 -30.27
CA HIS A 20 -1.87 17.46 -28.90
C HIS A 20 -1.08 16.22 -28.49
N VAL A 21 0.24 16.34 -28.40
CA VAL A 21 1.12 15.26 -27.98
C VAL A 21 1.13 15.21 -26.44
N VAL A 22 0.48 14.21 -25.87
CA VAL A 22 0.57 13.91 -24.44
C VAL A 22 1.70 12.92 -24.21
N LYS A 23 2.69 13.30 -23.40
CA LYS A 23 3.71 12.38 -22.90
C LYS A 23 3.19 11.71 -21.63
N LEU A 24 3.24 10.39 -21.57
CA LEU A 24 2.84 9.61 -20.41
C LEU A 24 4.06 8.98 -19.73
N LYS A 25 4.05 8.97 -18.40
CA LYS A 25 4.83 8.03 -17.59
C LYS A 25 4.06 6.72 -17.57
N VAL A 26 4.69 5.64 -18.03
CA VAL A 26 4.08 4.31 -18.08
C VAL A 26 4.95 3.36 -17.28
N PHE A 27 4.49 3.01 -16.08
CA PHE A 27 5.15 2.00 -15.24
C PHE A 27 4.82 0.59 -15.74
N TRP A 28 3.56 0.36 -16.11
CA TRP A 28 3.16 -0.77 -16.94
C TRP A 28 1.92 -0.37 -17.75
N LYS A 29 1.73 -1.00 -18.89
CA LYS A 29 0.57 -0.74 -19.75
C LYS A 29 -0.68 -1.34 -19.11
N THR A 30 -1.73 -0.54 -18.97
CA THR A 30 -3.07 -1.05 -18.67
C THR A 30 -3.66 -1.67 -19.92
N THR A 31 -3.89 -2.97 -19.91
CA THR A 31 -4.43 -3.75 -21.03
C THR A 31 -5.85 -4.27 -20.77
N LYS A 32 -6.28 -4.27 -19.50
CA LYS A 32 -7.65 -4.60 -19.09
C LYS A 32 -8.04 -3.85 -17.81
N LYS A 33 -9.33 -3.89 -17.48
CA LYS A 33 -9.89 -3.35 -16.24
C LYS A 33 -10.05 -4.47 -15.21
N TRP A 34 -10.04 -4.13 -13.93
CA TRP A 34 -10.42 -5.06 -12.86
C TRP A 34 -11.86 -5.53 -13.06
N ALA A 35 -12.04 -6.84 -13.06
CA ALA A 35 -13.32 -7.51 -12.91
C ALA A 35 -13.30 -8.40 -11.65
N GLU A 36 -14.47 -8.90 -11.23
CA GLU A 36 -14.59 -9.80 -10.07
C GLU A 36 -13.67 -11.03 -10.18
N SER A 37 -13.46 -11.56 -11.40
CA SER A 37 -12.53 -12.67 -11.63
C SER A 37 -11.07 -12.30 -11.35
N ASP A 38 -10.67 -11.06 -11.67
CA ASP A 38 -9.31 -10.58 -11.36
C ASP A 38 -9.13 -10.33 -9.87
N ILE A 39 -10.19 -9.88 -9.19
CA ILE A 39 -10.18 -9.70 -7.74
C ILE A 39 -10.03 -11.06 -7.05
N ALA A 40 -10.78 -12.08 -7.50
CA ALA A 40 -10.66 -13.44 -6.97
C ALA A 40 -9.28 -14.05 -7.25
N ASP A 41 -8.73 -13.87 -8.45
CA ASP A 41 -7.38 -14.34 -8.81
C ASP A 41 -6.28 -13.60 -8.03
N PHE A 42 -6.44 -12.29 -7.78
CA PHE A 42 -5.58 -11.54 -6.87
C PHE A 42 -5.59 -12.16 -5.47
N GLN A 43 -6.78 -12.33 -4.90
CA GLN A 43 -6.94 -12.91 -3.55
C GLN A 43 -6.34 -14.32 -3.47
N ALA A 44 -6.52 -15.15 -4.49
CA ALA A 44 -5.91 -16.48 -4.56
C ALA A 44 -4.37 -16.43 -4.69
N SER A 45 -3.83 -15.38 -5.32
CA SER A 45 -2.38 -15.21 -5.56
C SER A 45 -1.63 -14.61 -4.37
N VAL A 46 -2.32 -13.88 -3.49
CA VAL A 46 -1.69 -13.19 -2.35
C VAL A 46 -0.79 -14.10 -1.50
N PRO A 47 -1.19 -15.32 -1.08
CA PRO A 47 -0.33 -16.20 -0.28
C PRO A 47 1.04 -16.46 -0.91
N ALA A 48 1.08 -16.66 -2.24
CA ALA A 48 2.34 -16.87 -2.96
C ALA A 48 3.14 -15.56 -3.09
N ILE A 49 2.47 -14.44 -3.37
CA ILE A 49 3.11 -13.13 -3.53
C ILE A 49 3.78 -12.69 -2.22
N VAL A 50 3.10 -12.82 -1.07
CA VAL A 50 3.68 -12.40 0.22
C VAL A 50 4.91 -13.21 0.61
N GLU A 51 4.96 -14.50 0.25
CA GLU A 51 6.15 -15.34 0.45
C GLU A 51 7.29 -14.97 -0.49
N ILE A 52 7.01 -14.67 -1.76
CA ILE A 52 8.04 -14.16 -2.68
C ILE A 52 8.64 -12.87 -2.12
N LEU A 53 7.80 -11.89 -1.77
CA LEU A 53 8.25 -10.59 -1.29
C LEU A 53 8.99 -10.66 0.05
N ARG A 54 8.59 -11.58 0.94
CA ARG A 54 9.29 -11.81 2.21
C ARG A 54 10.70 -12.36 2.00
N ASN A 55 10.89 -13.21 1.00
CA ASN A 55 12.16 -13.85 0.71
C ASN A 55 12.98 -13.11 -0.36
N GLU A 56 12.46 -12.01 -0.89
CA GLU A 56 13.10 -11.23 -1.95
C GLU A 56 14.41 -10.60 -1.47
N GLN A 57 15.47 -10.85 -2.21
CA GLN A 57 16.81 -10.33 -1.97
C GLN A 57 17.27 -9.45 -3.13
N TYR A 58 18.06 -8.42 -2.85
CA TYR A 58 18.70 -7.59 -3.86
C TYR A 58 20.19 -7.41 -3.56
N TRP A 59 20.97 -7.26 -4.63
CA TRP A 59 22.38 -6.91 -4.54
C TRP A 59 22.55 -5.40 -4.50
N ASP A 60 23.39 -4.91 -3.60
CA ASP A 60 23.92 -3.56 -3.72
C ASP A 60 25.12 -3.51 -4.68
N LYS A 61 25.62 -2.30 -4.90
CA LYS A 61 26.73 -2.01 -5.82
C LYS A 61 28.05 -2.66 -5.38
N ASP A 62 28.14 -3.03 -4.11
CA ASP A 62 29.31 -3.64 -3.48
C ASP A 62 29.18 -5.18 -3.44
N GLY A 63 28.11 -5.73 -4.03
CA GLY A 63 27.85 -7.17 -4.11
C GLY A 63 27.21 -7.77 -2.86
N SER A 64 26.85 -6.95 -1.86
CA SER A 64 26.20 -7.43 -0.64
C SER A 64 24.74 -7.77 -0.93
N ILE A 65 24.31 -8.91 -0.39
CA ILE A 65 22.92 -9.37 -0.49
C ILE A 65 22.12 -8.81 0.68
N HIS A 66 21.09 -8.02 0.37
CA HIS A 66 20.17 -7.48 1.35
C HIS A 66 18.80 -8.12 1.19
N GLN A 67 18.14 -8.43 2.31
CA GLN A 67 16.72 -8.76 2.30
C GLN A 67 15.89 -7.49 2.07
N SER A 68 14.80 -7.64 1.32
CA SER A 68 13.84 -6.56 1.13
C SER A 68 13.25 -6.12 2.47
N LYS A 69 13.19 -4.79 2.62
CA LYS A 69 12.67 -4.11 3.79
C LYS A 69 11.43 -3.34 3.37
N PHE A 70 10.42 -3.33 4.24
CA PHE A 70 9.17 -2.62 3.96
C PHE A 70 8.67 -1.95 5.24
N THR A 71 8.20 -0.71 5.15
CA THR A 71 7.20 -0.21 6.10
C THR A 71 5.89 -0.99 5.92
N CYS A 72 4.95 -0.83 6.84
CA CYS A 72 3.72 -1.62 6.82
C CYS A 72 2.92 -1.41 5.52
N GLU A 73 2.71 -0.16 5.09
CA GLU A 73 2.00 0.19 3.87
C GLU A 73 2.76 -0.15 2.59
N ASP A 74 4.09 -0.02 2.59
CA ASP A 74 4.92 -0.32 1.44
C ASP A 74 4.77 -1.78 1.03
N PHE A 75 4.71 -2.68 2.02
CA PHE A 75 4.47 -4.09 1.77
C PHE A 75 3.12 -4.33 1.06
N ALA A 76 2.04 -3.70 1.52
CA ALA A 76 0.73 -3.83 0.89
C ALA A 76 0.70 -3.28 -0.55
N ILE A 77 1.37 -2.15 -0.80
CA ILE A 77 1.51 -1.57 -2.13
C ILE A 77 2.28 -2.52 -3.06
N ARG A 78 3.33 -3.18 -2.57
CA ARG A 78 4.08 -4.17 -3.36
C ARG A 78 3.26 -5.39 -3.72
N VAL A 79 2.49 -5.92 -2.78
CA VAL A 79 1.58 -7.05 -3.06
C VAL A 79 0.60 -6.70 -4.17
N LEU A 80 -0.04 -5.52 -4.09
CA LEU A 80 -0.96 -5.02 -5.11
C LEU A 80 -0.27 -4.81 -6.46
N ALA A 81 0.87 -4.10 -6.47
CA ALA A 81 1.58 -3.75 -7.68
C ALA A 81 2.16 -4.99 -8.40
N GLN A 82 2.70 -5.96 -7.66
CA GLN A 82 3.23 -7.22 -8.20
C GLN A 82 2.18 -7.96 -9.02
N TYR A 83 0.97 -8.10 -8.46
CA TYR A 83 -0.12 -8.74 -9.18
C TYR A 83 -0.61 -7.87 -10.34
N ALA A 84 -0.93 -6.61 -10.09
CA ALA A 84 -1.56 -5.74 -11.08
C ALA A 84 -0.68 -5.53 -12.32
N ALA A 85 0.63 -5.33 -12.13
CA ALA A 85 1.58 -5.18 -13.22
C ALA A 85 1.67 -6.45 -14.07
N SER A 86 1.69 -7.63 -13.45
CA SER A 86 1.75 -8.93 -14.16
C SER A 86 0.52 -9.21 -15.03
N LYS A 87 -0.63 -8.60 -14.70
CA LYS A 87 -1.91 -8.79 -15.39
C LYS A 87 -2.31 -7.59 -16.27
N GLY A 88 -1.51 -6.53 -16.31
CA GLY A 88 -1.85 -5.30 -17.03
C GLY A 88 -3.09 -4.58 -16.47
N LEU A 89 -3.32 -4.67 -15.15
CA LEU A 89 -4.44 -4.04 -14.47
C LEU A 89 -4.08 -2.62 -13.99
N PRO A 90 -5.02 -1.67 -13.99
CA PRO A 90 -4.74 -0.32 -13.52
C PRO A 90 -4.60 -0.28 -12.00
N VAL A 91 -3.79 0.65 -11.48
CA VAL A 91 -3.74 0.96 -10.06
C VAL A 91 -3.90 2.47 -9.90
N LYS A 92 -4.67 2.88 -8.89
CA LYS A 92 -4.92 4.28 -8.54
C LYS A 92 -4.89 4.43 -7.02
N LEU A 93 -3.88 5.12 -6.50
CA LEU A 93 -3.69 5.33 -5.06
C LEU A 93 -3.72 6.82 -4.75
N THR A 94 -4.64 7.26 -3.90
CA THR A 94 -4.81 8.67 -3.55
C THR A 94 -4.34 8.93 -2.13
N THR A 95 -3.41 9.87 -1.96
CA THR A 95 -2.92 10.32 -0.65
C THR A 95 -3.51 11.68 -0.30
N GLY A 96 -3.08 12.25 0.83
CA GLY A 96 -3.38 13.65 1.15
C GLY A 96 -2.71 14.66 0.22
N THR A 97 -1.75 14.22 -0.61
CA THR A 97 -0.93 15.09 -1.47
C THR A 97 -1.35 15.01 -2.93
N ARG A 98 -1.61 13.80 -3.45
CA ARG A 98 -1.95 13.57 -4.86
C ARG A 98 -2.52 12.18 -5.09
N THR A 99 -2.96 11.93 -6.32
CA THR A 99 -3.24 10.58 -6.82
C THR A 99 -2.05 10.07 -7.64
N TYR A 100 -1.72 8.80 -7.44
CA TYR A 100 -0.74 8.03 -8.19
C TYR A 100 -1.45 7.02 -9.08
N ARG A 101 -1.04 6.94 -10.35
CA ARG A 101 -1.53 5.91 -11.30
C ARG A 101 -0.36 5.16 -11.93
N ASN A 102 -0.59 3.93 -12.37
CA ASN A 102 0.42 3.18 -13.11
C ASN A 102 0.72 3.78 -14.50
N MET A 103 -0.19 4.61 -15.01
CA MET A 103 -0.01 5.46 -16.19
C MET A 103 -0.43 6.89 -15.86
N GLU A 104 0.49 7.85 -15.96
CA GLU A 104 0.28 9.25 -15.58
C GLU A 104 0.71 10.22 -16.67
N ILE A 105 0.13 11.42 -16.67
CA ILE A 105 0.66 12.54 -17.46
C ILE A 105 2.08 12.82 -16.95
N TYR A 106 3.05 12.71 -17.85
CA TYR A 106 4.45 12.83 -17.47
C TYR A 106 4.79 14.23 -16.98
N LYS A 107 5.46 14.28 -15.82
CA LYS A 107 6.02 15.49 -15.22
C LYS A 107 7.45 15.18 -14.76
N PRO A 108 8.48 15.87 -15.31
CA PRO A 108 9.88 15.56 -15.02
C PRO A 108 10.24 15.51 -13.53
N ASP A 109 9.76 16.49 -12.76
CA ASP A 109 9.99 16.65 -11.32
C ASP A 109 9.38 15.52 -10.48
N GLU A 110 8.31 14.89 -10.98
CA GLU A 110 7.65 13.77 -10.31
C GLU A 110 8.16 12.40 -10.80
N HIS A 111 8.67 12.28 -12.03
CA HIS A 111 8.81 10.99 -12.71
C HIS A 111 10.22 10.58 -13.11
N ASP A 112 11.17 11.52 -13.24
CA ASP A 112 12.50 11.22 -13.81
C ASP A 112 13.36 10.33 -12.93
N ARG A 113 13.14 10.38 -11.61
CA ARG A 113 13.87 9.55 -10.63
C ARG A 113 13.40 8.10 -10.54
N TYR A 114 12.30 7.75 -11.20
CA TYR A 114 11.70 6.42 -11.12
C TYR A 114 11.87 5.66 -12.43
N VAL A 115 12.19 4.38 -12.36
CA VAL A 115 12.23 3.50 -13.55
C VAL A 115 10.82 3.26 -14.10
N ASN A 116 10.70 2.84 -15.36
CA ASN A 116 9.41 2.60 -16.05
C ASN A 116 8.94 1.15 -15.85
N ASP A 117 8.77 0.74 -14.60
CA ASP A 117 8.33 -0.61 -14.23
C ASP A 117 7.50 -0.58 -12.93
N MET A 118 7.07 -1.77 -12.48
CA MET A 118 6.35 -1.93 -11.21
C MET A 118 7.12 -1.35 -10.01
N TRP A 119 8.44 -1.47 -9.98
CA TRP A 119 9.29 -0.98 -8.89
C TRP A 119 9.28 0.53 -8.84
N GLY A 120 9.42 1.19 -9.98
CA GLY A 120 9.35 2.64 -10.08
C GLY A 120 8.00 3.18 -9.60
N PHE A 121 6.90 2.52 -9.94
CA PHE A 121 5.57 2.92 -9.45
C PHE A 121 5.48 2.78 -7.93
N ALA A 122 5.87 1.62 -7.41
CA ALA A 122 5.83 1.34 -5.99
C ALA A 122 6.65 2.39 -5.21
N GLN A 123 7.91 2.60 -5.59
CA GLN A 123 8.79 3.60 -4.97
C GLN A 123 8.21 5.03 -5.05
N MET A 124 7.51 5.37 -6.13
CA MET A 124 6.85 6.66 -6.28
C MET A 124 5.66 6.81 -5.33
N ALA A 125 4.78 5.80 -5.25
CA ALA A 125 3.59 5.85 -4.41
C ALA A 125 3.96 5.84 -2.91
N MET A 126 4.90 4.98 -2.52
CA MET A 126 5.37 4.80 -1.13
C MET A 126 5.93 6.09 -0.51
N LEU A 127 6.42 7.03 -1.33
CA LEU A 127 7.00 8.27 -0.84
C LEU A 127 6.05 9.08 0.05
N THR A 128 4.75 9.04 -0.25
CA THR A 128 3.73 9.80 0.49
C THR A 128 2.52 8.99 0.94
N TYR A 129 2.37 7.75 0.47
CA TYR A 129 1.30 6.87 0.92
C TYR A 129 1.62 6.36 2.32
N GLY A 130 0.70 6.54 3.26
CA GLY A 130 0.86 6.07 4.64
C GLY A 130 -0.29 5.17 5.09
N ALA A 131 -0.15 4.55 6.26
CA ALA A 131 -1.25 3.83 6.93
C ALA A 131 -2.59 4.60 6.95
N PRO A 132 -2.65 5.94 7.20
CA PRO A 132 -3.90 6.69 7.14
C PRO A 132 -4.61 6.64 5.78
N ASP A 133 -3.86 6.50 4.68
CA ASP A 133 -4.45 6.48 3.34
C ASP A 133 -5.21 5.18 3.07
N MET A 134 -5.00 4.13 3.86
CA MET A 134 -5.84 2.91 3.83
C MET A 134 -7.25 3.14 4.37
N GLN A 135 -7.46 4.17 5.19
CA GLN A 135 -8.78 4.53 5.73
C GLN A 135 -9.57 5.47 4.82
N ARG A 136 -9.08 5.76 3.61
CA ARG A 136 -9.81 6.54 2.60
C ARG A 136 -10.88 5.67 1.92
N ILE A 137 -11.93 5.34 2.69
CA ILE A 137 -13.06 4.53 2.25
C ILE A 137 -13.76 5.19 1.06
N GLY A 138 -14.10 4.39 0.04
CA GLY A 138 -14.66 4.84 -1.22
C GLY A 138 -13.63 5.39 -2.21
N VAL A 139 -12.37 5.56 -1.80
CA VAL A 139 -11.28 6.05 -2.65
C VAL A 139 -10.23 4.97 -2.86
N ASN A 140 -9.42 4.66 -1.85
CA ASN A 140 -8.39 3.62 -1.96
C ASN A 140 -8.94 2.25 -1.57
N THR A 141 -9.89 2.24 -0.64
CA THR A 141 -10.40 1.02 -0.03
C THR A 141 -11.91 1.05 0.13
N VAL A 142 -12.50 -0.10 0.42
CA VAL A 142 -13.88 -0.30 0.86
C VAL A 142 -13.86 -1.02 2.19
N LYS A 143 -14.89 -0.82 3.01
CA LYS A 143 -15.00 -1.49 4.31
C LYS A 143 -15.25 -2.99 4.12
N VAL A 144 -14.65 -3.80 4.99
CA VAL A 144 -15.00 -5.21 5.20
C VAL A 144 -15.77 -5.31 6.51
N ASP A 145 -16.97 -5.88 6.48
CA ASP A 145 -17.92 -5.73 7.59
C ASP A 145 -17.58 -6.61 8.81
N SER A 146 -16.86 -7.71 8.62
CA SER A 146 -16.49 -8.62 9.70
C SER A 146 -15.19 -9.38 9.42
N ALA A 147 -14.63 -9.98 10.46
CA ALA A 147 -13.45 -10.83 10.36
C ALA A 147 -13.70 -12.05 9.45
N GLU A 148 -14.92 -12.59 9.47
CA GLU A 148 -15.33 -13.73 8.63
C GLU A 148 -15.43 -13.37 7.14
N ALA A 149 -15.57 -12.09 6.80
CA ALA A 149 -15.63 -11.61 5.42
C ALA A 149 -14.24 -11.26 4.83
N LEU A 150 -13.19 -11.35 5.66
CA LEU A 150 -11.82 -11.13 5.22
C LEU A 150 -11.40 -12.17 4.18
N LYS A 151 -10.58 -11.72 3.24
CA LYS A 151 -9.95 -12.53 2.21
C LYS A 151 -8.47 -12.16 2.12
N PRO A 152 -7.59 -13.06 1.63
CA PRO A 152 -6.21 -12.69 1.39
C PRO A 152 -6.08 -11.44 0.51
N GLY A 153 -5.22 -10.52 0.89
CA GLY A 153 -5.04 -9.22 0.25
C GLY A 153 -5.86 -8.10 0.88
N ASP A 154 -6.80 -8.42 1.77
CA ASP A 154 -7.44 -7.43 2.63
C ASP A 154 -6.43 -6.90 3.66
N ILE A 155 -6.75 -5.73 4.20
CA ILE A 155 -5.87 -4.94 5.07
C ILE A 155 -6.56 -4.73 6.41
N LEU A 156 -5.79 -4.96 7.48
CA LEU A 156 -6.14 -4.59 8.84
C LEU A 156 -5.42 -3.28 9.15
N ALA A 157 -6.15 -2.19 9.35
CA ALA A 157 -5.56 -0.88 9.68
C ALA A 157 -5.74 -0.55 11.17
N LEU A 158 -4.65 -0.55 11.93
CA LEU A 158 -4.67 -0.36 13.39
C LEU A 158 -4.99 1.10 13.74
N ALA A 159 -6.19 1.33 14.26
CA ALA A 159 -6.77 2.67 14.41
C ALA A 159 -7.41 2.94 15.78
N HIS A 160 -7.76 1.91 16.56
CA HIS A 160 -8.55 2.06 17.79
C HIS A 160 -7.80 1.70 19.07
N ASP A 161 -6.49 1.44 18.98
CA ASP A 161 -5.63 1.28 20.14
C ASP A 161 -5.39 2.65 20.85
N ALA A 162 -4.48 2.72 21.82
CA ALA A 162 -4.21 3.98 22.53
C ALA A 162 -3.69 5.07 21.57
N LYS A 163 -2.78 4.72 20.65
CA LYS A 163 -2.19 5.69 19.72
C LYS A 163 -3.21 6.18 18.70
N GLY A 164 -3.95 5.28 18.07
CA GLY A 164 -4.99 5.62 17.11
C GLY A 164 -6.11 6.46 17.74
N ARG A 165 -6.54 6.15 18.98
CA ARG A 165 -7.51 7.00 19.70
C ARG A 165 -6.98 8.41 19.97
N SER A 166 -5.69 8.55 20.33
CA SER A 166 -5.08 9.88 20.53
C SER A 166 -4.99 10.72 19.24
N THR A 167 -5.04 10.08 18.08
CA THR A 167 -5.01 10.71 16.75
C THR A 167 -6.38 10.73 16.07
N GLY A 168 -7.48 10.59 16.84
CA GLY A 168 -8.84 10.67 16.32
C GLY A 168 -9.27 9.48 15.46
N GLY A 169 -8.71 8.29 15.72
CA GLY A 169 -8.96 7.07 14.95
C GLY A 169 -8.08 6.94 13.70
N THR A 170 -6.95 7.65 13.65
CA THR A 170 -6.05 7.60 12.47
C THR A 170 -5.17 6.35 12.54
N ALA A 171 -5.22 5.54 11.48
CA ALA A 171 -4.41 4.34 11.34
C ALA A 171 -2.92 4.70 11.29
N HIS A 172 -2.13 3.92 12.02
CA HIS A 172 -0.70 4.16 12.15
C HIS A 172 0.15 2.90 11.99
N HIS A 173 -0.51 1.77 11.73
CA HIS A 173 0.08 0.50 11.34
C HIS A 173 -0.92 -0.28 10.49
N ILE A 174 -0.43 -1.09 9.56
CA ILE A 174 -1.29 -1.97 8.75
C ILE A 174 -0.73 -3.39 8.67
N GLN A 175 -1.62 -4.35 8.46
CA GLN A 175 -1.29 -5.76 8.25
C GLN A 175 -2.03 -6.26 7.01
N VAL A 176 -1.38 -7.11 6.21
CA VAL A 176 -1.98 -7.72 5.03
C VAL A 176 -2.43 -9.13 5.37
N VAL A 177 -3.70 -9.44 5.14
CA VAL A 177 -4.24 -10.79 5.29
C VAL A 177 -3.64 -11.70 4.22
N SER A 178 -3.11 -12.85 4.63
CA SER A 178 -2.52 -13.85 3.73
C SER A 178 -3.31 -15.15 3.69
N SER A 179 -4.03 -15.48 4.75
CA SER A 179 -4.89 -16.66 4.78
C SER A 179 -6.04 -16.46 5.75
N THR A 180 -7.15 -17.15 5.51
CA THR A 180 -8.37 -17.06 6.33
C THR A 180 -9.01 -18.44 6.45
N SER A 181 -9.52 -18.77 7.63
CA SER A 181 -10.42 -19.88 7.90
C SER A 181 -11.44 -19.45 8.96
N ALA A 182 -12.37 -20.35 9.31
CA ALA A 182 -13.34 -20.07 10.37
C ALA A 182 -12.70 -19.73 11.73
N GLU A 183 -11.48 -20.24 11.98
CA GLU A 183 -10.81 -20.16 13.28
C GLU A 183 -9.51 -19.36 13.27
N LYS A 184 -8.95 -19.06 12.08
CA LYS A 184 -7.63 -18.42 11.96
C LYS A 184 -7.56 -17.41 10.82
N ILE A 185 -6.83 -16.32 11.07
CA ILE A 185 -6.44 -15.34 10.04
C ILE A 185 -4.92 -15.22 10.09
N GLY A 186 -4.25 -15.59 9.00
CA GLY A 186 -2.82 -15.36 8.82
C GLY A 186 -2.55 -13.97 8.27
N ILE A 187 -1.52 -13.29 8.77
CA ILE A 187 -1.11 -11.97 8.30
C ILE A 187 0.39 -11.90 8.03
N TYR A 188 0.75 -10.97 7.15
CA TYR A 188 2.12 -10.48 6.96
C TYR A 188 2.11 -8.98 7.19
N GLN A 189 3.19 -8.47 7.78
CA GLN A 189 3.34 -7.04 8.03
C GLN A 189 4.77 -6.60 7.75
N GLY A 190 4.91 -5.51 7.00
CA GLY A 190 6.12 -4.70 7.09
C GLY A 190 6.22 -4.09 8.49
N ASN A 191 7.42 -3.73 8.90
CA ASN A 191 7.64 -3.06 10.18
C ASN A 191 8.60 -1.90 9.95
N SER A 192 8.59 -0.91 10.82
CA SER A 192 9.51 0.20 10.73
C SER A 192 10.30 0.33 12.02
N ASN A 193 11.56 0.72 11.92
CA ASN A 193 12.34 1.03 13.12
C ASN A 193 11.65 2.17 13.88
N ASN A 194 11.87 2.24 15.20
CA ASN A 194 11.34 3.26 16.11
C ASN A 194 11.74 4.71 15.74
N THR A 195 12.26 4.99 14.54
CA THR A 195 12.49 6.31 13.98
C THR A 195 11.37 6.79 13.03
N ILE A 196 10.44 5.93 12.62
CA ILE A 196 9.26 6.32 11.80
C ILE A 196 8.07 6.68 12.69
N HIS A 197 8.24 7.69 13.52
CA HIS A 197 7.14 8.31 14.25
C HIS A 197 7.34 9.83 14.27
N ARG A 198 6.24 10.59 14.30
CA ARG A 198 6.35 12.03 14.57
C ARG A 198 6.90 12.22 15.99
N PRO A 199 7.88 13.11 16.21
CA PRO A 199 8.35 14.19 15.33
C PRO A 199 9.58 13.85 14.46
N ILE A 200 10.13 12.64 14.55
CA ILE A 200 11.41 12.26 13.93
C ILE A 200 11.34 12.33 12.40
N THR A 201 10.27 11.81 11.78
CA THR A 201 10.06 11.90 10.32
C THR A 201 9.98 13.35 9.79
N TRP A 202 9.54 14.31 10.61
CA TRP A 202 9.51 15.73 10.27
C TRP A 202 10.91 16.36 10.33
N ILE A 203 11.72 16.01 11.34
CA ILE A 203 13.12 16.47 11.48
C ILE A 203 13.98 15.94 10.32
N TYR A 204 13.84 14.67 9.94
CA TYR A 204 14.57 14.10 8.80
C TYR A 204 14.16 14.75 7.47
N ARG A 205 12.85 14.99 7.24
CA ARG A 205 12.37 15.77 6.08
C ARG A 205 12.97 17.18 6.03
N ALA A 206 13.13 17.84 7.18
CA ALA A 206 13.73 19.17 7.26
C ALA A 206 15.23 19.22 6.90
N VAL A 207 15.95 18.08 6.96
CA VAL A 207 17.37 17.96 6.56
C VAL A 207 17.56 17.18 5.25
N GLY A 208 16.52 17.05 4.42
CA GLY A 208 16.58 16.43 3.09
C GLY A 208 16.63 14.89 3.07
N LYS A 209 16.44 14.23 4.22
CA LYS A 209 16.39 12.77 4.33
C LYS A 209 14.94 12.32 4.54
N ASN A 210 14.38 11.53 3.63
CA ASN A 210 13.06 10.95 3.79
C ASN A 210 13.20 9.48 4.17
N ILE A 211 13.01 9.14 5.45
CA ILE A 211 13.10 7.76 5.96
C ILE A 211 11.99 6.86 5.38
N ALA A 212 10.93 7.46 4.83
CA ALA A 212 9.89 6.76 4.06
C ALA A 212 10.26 6.60 2.57
N ASP A 213 11.41 7.08 2.11
CA ASP A 213 11.86 6.91 0.73
C ASP A 213 12.69 5.62 0.60
N PRO A 214 12.17 4.57 -0.06
CA PRO A 214 12.87 3.30 -0.22
C PRO A 214 14.14 3.40 -1.08
N GLN A 215 14.36 4.53 -1.78
CA GLN A 215 15.59 4.76 -2.54
C GLN A 215 16.72 5.36 -1.68
N GLN A 216 16.46 5.76 -0.43
CA GLN A 216 17.47 6.35 0.45
C GLN A 216 18.11 5.30 1.37
N SER A 217 19.41 5.46 1.66
CA SER A 217 20.11 4.60 2.64
C SER A 217 19.54 4.67 4.05
N ALA A 218 18.81 5.75 4.37
CA ALA A 218 18.15 5.94 5.65
C ALA A 218 16.75 5.30 5.72
N TYR A 219 16.33 4.54 4.70
CA TYR A 219 15.00 3.91 4.66
C TYR A 219 14.77 3.03 5.90
N GLY A 220 13.68 3.30 6.62
CA GLY A 220 13.44 2.74 7.95
C GLY A 220 12.62 1.44 7.97
N GLY A 221 12.32 0.86 6.81
CA GLY A 221 11.64 -0.43 6.72
C GLY A 221 12.44 -1.56 7.37
N LEU A 222 11.75 -2.59 7.83
CA LEU A 222 12.30 -3.79 8.44
C LEU A 222 11.88 -5.04 7.64
N PRO A 223 12.53 -6.19 7.88
CA PRO A 223 12.09 -7.46 7.30
C PRO A 223 10.64 -7.77 7.67
N VAL A 224 9.90 -8.35 6.73
CA VAL A 224 8.49 -8.72 6.89
C VAL A 224 8.32 -9.72 8.04
N GLU A 225 7.34 -9.46 8.90
CA GLU A 225 6.97 -10.33 10.00
C GLU A 225 5.64 -11.02 9.74
N MET A 226 5.43 -12.16 10.41
CA MET A 226 4.20 -12.93 10.33
C MET A 226 3.46 -12.89 11.66
N GLY A 227 2.14 -12.91 11.57
CA GLY A 227 1.27 -13.06 12.73
C GLY A 227 0.07 -13.93 12.40
N VAL A 228 -0.62 -14.37 13.44
CA VAL A 228 -1.86 -15.14 13.34
C VAL A 228 -2.86 -14.58 14.33
N TYR A 229 -4.07 -14.35 13.87
CA TYR A 229 -5.23 -14.21 14.74
C TYR A 229 -5.92 -15.56 14.88
N THR A 230 -6.26 -15.95 16.11
CA THR A 230 -7.04 -17.15 16.42
C THR A 230 -8.36 -16.73 17.05
N LYS A 231 -9.45 -17.32 16.58
CA LYS A 231 -10.78 -17.05 17.11
C LYS A 231 -10.86 -17.51 18.58
N ALA A 232 -11.31 -16.62 19.44
CA ALA A 232 -11.53 -16.89 20.85
C ALA A 232 -13.03 -16.83 21.17
N LYS A 233 -13.42 -17.16 22.42
CA LYS A 233 -14.81 -17.02 22.87
C LYS A 233 -15.34 -15.59 22.72
N ALA A 234 -14.45 -14.60 22.87
CA ALA A 234 -14.75 -13.20 22.66
C ALA A 234 -13.66 -12.60 21.76
N GLY A 235 -13.98 -12.41 20.48
CA GLY A 235 -13.10 -11.76 19.51
C GLY A 235 -11.96 -12.65 19.00
N TRP A 236 -10.84 -12.02 18.67
CA TRP A 236 -9.72 -12.64 17.96
C TRP A 236 -8.39 -12.31 18.64
N ASP A 237 -7.74 -13.33 19.20
CA ASP A 237 -6.44 -13.23 19.87
C ASP A 237 -5.31 -13.24 18.85
N TYR A 238 -4.32 -12.38 19.03
CA TYR A 238 -3.17 -12.24 18.13
C TYR A 238 -1.92 -12.93 18.69
N SER A 239 -1.11 -13.50 17.80
CA SER A 239 0.23 -14.00 18.09
C SER A 239 1.21 -13.60 16.98
N ASN A 240 2.34 -12.98 17.33
CA ASN A 240 3.44 -12.72 16.42
C ASN A 240 4.35 -13.97 16.36
N LEU A 241 4.50 -14.56 15.17
CA LEU A 241 5.24 -15.81 14.99
C LEU A 241 6.76 -15.65 15.08
N LYS A 242 7.27 -14.42 15.02
CA LYS A 242 8.70 -14.10 15.12
C LYS A 242 9.11 -13.74 16.54
N THR A 243 8.31 -12.93 17.24
CA THR A 243 8.64 -12.47 18.61
C THR A 243 8.01 -13.32 19.70
N GLY A 244 6.96 -14.07 19.40
CA GLY A 244 6.15 -14.80 20.39
C GLY A 244 5.19 -13.91 21.19
N ASN A 245 5.12 -12.61 20.90
CA ASN A 245 4.20 -11.70 21.58
C ASN A 245 2.75 -12.09 21.28
N THR A 246 1.90 -12.04 22.30
CA THR A 246 0.47 -12.34 22.19
C THR A 246 -0.38 -11.23 22.77
N GLU A 247 -1.54 -10.99 22.17
CA GLU A 247 -2.50 -9.97 22.60
C GLU A 247 -3.92 -10.53 22.52
N LYS A 248 -4.72 -10.35 23.57
CA LYS A 248 -6.10 -10.87 23.61
C LYS A 248 -7.07 -9.92 22.92
N ASP A 249 -7.98 -10.49 22.13
CA ASP A 249 -9.04 -9.74 21.41
C ASP A 249 -8.48 -8.49 20.72
N PHE A 250 -7.38 -8.68 19.97
CA PHE A 250 -6.58 -7.58 19.41
C PHE A 250 -7.18 -7.04 18.12
N LEU A 251 -7.89 -7.89 17.36
CA LEU A 251 -8.47 -7.50 16.07
C LEU A 251 -9.48 -6.37 16.19
N LYS A 252 -10.14 -6.20 17.36
CA LYS A 252 -11.08 -5.09 17.60
C LYS A 252 -10.48 -3.70 17.42
N TYR A 253 -9.15 -3.60 17.47
CA TYR A 253 -8.46 -2.32 17.31
C TYR A 253 -8.24 -1.93 15.84
N PHE A 254 -8.61 -2.79 14.89
CA PHE A 254 -8.36 -2.59 13.47
C PHE A 254 -9.63 -2.24 12.71
N ASP A 255 -9.51 -1.29 11.79
CA ASP A 255 -10.44 -1.19 10.67
C ASP A 255 -10.12 -2.28 9.66
N LEU A 256 -11.15 -3.00 9.22
CA LEU A 256 -11.05 -4.04 8.21
C LEU A 256 -11.39 -3.43 6.85
N VAL A 257 -10.44 -3.43 5.92
CA VAL A 257 -10.61 -2.78 4.62
C VAL A 257 -10.07 -3.63 3.48
N ARG A 258 -10.66 -3.47 2.30
CA ARG A 258 -10.25 -4.12 1.05
C ARG A 258 -9.92 -3.05 0.03
N TRP A 259 -8.97 -3.29 -0.87
CA TRP A 259 -8.70 -2.37 -1.98
C TRP A 259 -9.97 -2.08 -2.79
N ASN A 260 -10.16 -0.83 -3.18
CA ASN A 260 -11.27 -0.43 -4.05
C ASN A 260 -10.92 -0.68 -5.51
N PHE A 261 -10.84 -1.96 -5.89
CA PHE A 261 -10.43 -2.40 -7.24
C PHE A 261 -11.24 -1.72 -8.36
N MET A 262 -12.54 -1.51 -8.14
CA MET A 262 -13.40 -0.87 -9.12
C MET A 262 -13.14 0.62 -9.28
N GLU A 263 -12.64 1.31 -8.25
CA GLU A 263 -12.19 2.70 -8.36
C GLU A 263 -10.87 2.81 -9.13
N PHE A 264 -10.04 1.77 -9.16
CA PHE A 264 -8.83 1.75 -9.98
C PHE A 264 -9.11 1.79 -11.49
N ASN A 265 -10.32 1.39 -11.90
CA ASN A 265 -10.75 1.44 -13.30
C ASN A 265 -11.09 2.86 -13.81
N LYS A 266 -11.15 3.86 -12.92
CA LYS A 266 -11.60 5.23 -13.22
C LYS A 266 -10.47 6.24 -13.34
#